data_AF-A0AAN9B615-F1
#
_entry.id   AF-A0AAN9B615-F1
#
_cell.length_a   1.000
_cell.length_b   1.000
_cell.length_c   1.000
_cell.angle_alpha   90.00
_cell.angle_beta   90.00
_cell.angle_gamma   90.00
#
_symmetry.space_group_name_H-M   'P 1'
#
loop_
_entity.id
_entity.type
_entity.pdbx_description
1 polymer ?
#
loop_
_entity_poly.entity_id
_entity_poly.type
_entity_poly.pdbx_seq_one_letter_code
_entity_poly.pdbx_strand_id
1 'polypeptide(L)'
;MSGAVCGGGRFNISLKCSSQRDLCPASFVIILPLLSFTGTDHFTYLGSVISTDGGADDDVKSRINKARHAFNILRPIWNSKALSLRSKIRIFNTNVKAVLLYGSETWRVTNTITGKLQTFVNRCLRHILNIRWPEKISNADLWKRTNQKPISQDVKKRKWGWIGHTLRKPNDNITRQALDWNPQGKRKVGRPKQTWKRSIESEAKAAGTTWPRLKGAAQNRVRWRGVVAALCSTGSLQE
;
A
#
# COMPACT_ATOMS: atom_id res chain seq x y z
N MET A 1 48.55 -11.29 18.35
CA MET A 1 47.51 -11.93 17.52
C MET A 1 46.66 -12.81 18.42
N SER A 2 45.47 -12.34 18.81
CA SER A 2 44.41 -13.18 19.36
C SER A 2 43.10 -12.66 18.79
N GLY A 3 42.55 -13.39 17.82
CA GLY A 3 41.30 -13.06 17.15
C GLY A 3 40.12 -13.51 18.00
N ALA A 4 39.19 -12.61 18.27
CA ALA A 4 37.89 -12.94 18.85
C ALA A 4 36.90 -13.25 17.72
N VAL A 5 36.43 -14.50 17.71
CA VAL A 5 35.42 -15.04 16.80
C VAL A 5 34.05 -14.51 17.22
N CYS A 6 33.39 -13.69 16.39
CA CYS A 6 32.00 -13.29 16.60
C CYS A 6 31.06 -14.46 16.22
N GLY A 7 30.57 -15.17 17.23
CA GLY A 7 29.53 -16.19 17.08
C GLY A 7 28.20 -15.58 16.63
N GLY A 8 27.70 -16.04 15.48
CA GLY A 8 26.39 -15.68 14.95
C GLY A 8 25.25 -16.26 15.79
N GLY A 9 24.78 -15.50 16.77
CA GLY A 9 23.55 -15.80 17.51
C GLY A 9 22.31 -15.51 16.67
N ARG A 10 21.55 -16.55 16.33
CA ARG A 10 20.19 -16.42 15.79
C ARG A 10 19.28 -15.78 16.86
N PHE A 11 18.88 -14.53 16.67
CA PHE A 11 17.84 -13.92 17.49
C PHE A 11 16.47 -14.53 17.12
N ASN A 12 16.03 -15.51 17.92
CA ASN A 12 14.66 -16.01 17.88
C ASN A 12 13.75 -15.02 18.62
N ILE A 13 12.93 -14.28 17.87
CA ILE A 13 11.86 -13.46 18.46
C ILE A 13 10.71 -14.41 18.83
N SER A 14 10.70 -14.86 20.09
CA SER A 14 9.56 -15.59 20.65
C SER A 14 8.57 -14.59 21.26
N LEU A 15 7.42 -14.41 20.61
CA LEU A 15 6.32 -13.62 21.17
C LEU A 15 5.57 -14.50 22.19
N LYS A 16 6.01 -14.49 23.45
CA LYS A 16 5.18 -14.95 24.57
C LYS A 16 4.44 -13.75 25.18
N CYS A 17 3.12 -13.81 25.18
CA CYS A 17 2.25 -12.85 25.86
C CYS A 17 1.81 -13.46 27.20
N SER A 18 2.36 -12.98 28.31
CA SER A 18 1.93 -13.36 29.65
C SER A 18 0.72 -12.52 30.07
N SER A 19 -0.38 -13.22 30.37
CA SER A 19 -1.61 -12.67 30.91
C SER A 19 -1.40 -12.20 32.35
N GLN A 20 -1.54 -10.91 32.62
CA GLN A 20 -2.09 -10.46 33.90
C GLN A 20 -2.82 -9.13 33.76
N ARG A 21 -4.03 -9.13 34.33
CA ARG A 21 -4.97 -8.02 34.40
C ARG A 21 -4.47 -7.04 35.46
N ASP A 22 -4.54 -5.74 35.18
CA ASP A 22 -5.25 -4.74 36.00
C ASP A 22 -4.74 -3.30 35.78
N LEU A 23 -5.70 -2.42 35.45
CA LEU A 23 -5.83 -0.98 35.74
C LEU A 23 -4.77 0.06 35.24
N CYS A 24 -5.32 1.10 34.60
CA CYS A 24 -4.82 2.48 34.36
C CYS A 24 -4.18 2.87 33.00
N PRO A 25 -4.37 4.16 32.58
CA PRO A 25 -4.45 4.56 31.18
C PRO A 25 -3.14 5.16 30.62
N ALA A 26 -3.07 5.18 29.29
CA ALA A 26 -2.17 6.03 28.48
C ALA A 26 -0.66 5.86 28.69
N SER A 27 -0.12 4.73 28.25
CA SER A 27 1.14 4.60 27.50
C SER A 27 1.43 3.11 27.36
N PHE A 28 1.47 2.59 26.12
CA PHE A 28 1.81 1.18 25.89
C PHE A 28 3.33 1.01 26.06
N VAL A 29 3.79 0.79 27.29
CA VAL A 29 5.19 0.49 27.58
C VAL A 29 5.42 -1.00 27.30
N ILE A 30 6.14 -1.30 26.22
CA ILE A 30 6.66 -2.65 25.98
C ILE A 30 7.88 -2.82 26.89
N ILE A 31 7.72 -3.51 28.01
CA ILE A 31 8.83 -3.85 28.91
C ILE A 31 9.59 -5.04 28.31
N LEU A 32 10.65 -4.77 27.55
CA LEU A 32 11.79 -5.68 27.51
C LEU A 32 12.66 -5.32 28.72
N PRO A 33 13.17 -6.29 29.50
CA PRO A 33 13.67 -6.06 30.86
C PRO A 33 14.84 -5.08 31.02
N LEU A 34 15.35 -4.46 29.95
CA LEU A 34 16.44 -3.49 30.00
C LEU A 34 16.30 -2.27 29.05
N LEU A 35 15.14 -2.03 28.42
CA LEU A 35 14.92 -0.79 27.63
C LEU A 35 13.49 -0.26 27.76
N SER A 36 13.34 0.91 28.37
CA SER A 36 12.12 1.72 28.26
C SER A 36 12.11 2.44 26.91
N PHE A 37 11.26 2.02 25.99
CA PHE A 37 11.01 2.77 24.76
C PHE A 37 9.97 3.86 25.02
N THR A 38 10.33 5.13 24.83
CA THR A 38 9.35 6.21 24.76
C THR A 38 8.52 6.05 23.49
N GLY A 39 7.20 5.92 23.62
CA GLY A 39 6.31 5.80 22.46
C GLY A 39 6.35 7.07 21.61
N THR A 40 6.78 6.96 20.36
CA THR A 40 6.68 8.05 19.38
C THR A 40 5.37 7.93 18.61
N ASP A 41 4.63 9.04 18.45
CA ASP A 41 3.38 9.04 17.69
C ASP A 41 3.59 8.70 16.20
N HIS A 42 4.75 9.06 15.65
CA HIS A 42 5.13 8.78 14.27
C HIS A 42 6.54 8.19 14.20
N PHE A 43 6.69 7.11 13.44
CA PHE A 43 7.97 6.46 13.19
C PHE A 43 8.18 6.22 11.69
N THR A 44 9.36 6.55 11.16
CA THR A 44 9.67 6.27 9.75
C THR A 44 10.50 5.00 9.63
N TYR A 45 9.94 3.97 8.99
CA TYR A 45 10.62 2.71 8.74
C TYR A 45 10.72 2.44 7.23
N LEU A 46 11.94 2.23 6.72
CA LEU A 46 12.21 1.98 5.29
C LEU A 46 11.51 3.00 4.36
N GLY A 47 11.44 4.25 4.84
CA GLY A 47 10.83 5.38 4.14
C GLY A 47 9.30 5.48 4.23
N SER A 48 8.61 4.54 4.89
CA SER A 48 7.18 4.59 5.17
C SER A 48 6.89 5.06 6.59
N VAL A 49 5.86 5.89 6.74
CA VAL A 49 5.47 6.47 8.03
C VAL A 49 4.45 5.56 8.71
N ILE A 50 4.77 5.13 9.94
CA ILE A 50 3.90 4.35 10.81
C ILE A 50 3.41 5.27 11.92
N SER A 51 2.10 5.34 12.10
CA SER A 51 1.44 6.14 13.12
C SER A 51 0.75 5.26 14.16
N THR A 52 0.69 5.74 15.41
CA THR A 52 0.03 5.04 16.54
C THR A 52 -1.47 4.81 16.32
N ASP A 53 -2.12 5.64 15.50
CA ASP A 53 -3.53 5.48 15.12
C ASP A 53 -3.77 4.32 14.11
N GLY A 54 -2.67 3.72 13.63
CA GLY A 54 -2.62 2.66 12.62
C GLY A 54 -3.08 3.13 11.23
N GLY A 55 -3.15 4.44 10.99
CA GLY A 55 -3.54 5.06 9.73
C GLY A 55 -2.54 4.84 8.60
N ALA A 56 -3.01 4.88 7.35
CA ALA A 56 -2.14 5.01 6.18
C ALA A 56 -2.06 6.47 5.68
N ASP A 57 -2.78 7.39 6.33
CA ASP A 57 -2.93 8.77 5.87
C ASP A 57 -1.61 9.54 5.85
N ASP A 58 -0.77 9.40 6.88
CA ASP A 58 0.53 10.08 6.95
C ASP A 58 1.51 9.55 5.92
N ASP A 59 1.54 8.23 5.72
CA ASP A 59 2.38 7.60 4.69
C ASP A 59 1.93 8.06 3.30
N VAL A 60 0.62 8.03 3.01
CA VAL A 60 0.05 8.52 1.74
C VAL A 60 0.39 10.00 1.52
N LYS A 61 0.26 10.85 2.55
CA LYS A 61 0.61 12.27 2.48
C LYS A 61 2.10 12.46 2.16
N SER A 62 2.97 11.70 2.84
CA SER A 62 4.41 11.69 2.59
C SER A 62 4.73 11.26 1.15
N ARG A 63 4.09 10.20 0.64
CA ARG A 63 4.27 9.73 -0.75
C ARG A 63 3.77 10.72 -1.79
N ILE A 64 2.64 11.38 -1.55
CA ILE A 64 2.14 12.45 -2.44
C ILE A 64 3.17 13.59 -2.50
N ASN A 65 3.75 13.99 -1.36
CA ASN A 65 4.75 15.06 -1.34
C ASN A 65 6.04 14.67 -2.08
N LYS A 66 6.55 13.44 -1.86
CA LYS A 66 7.71 12.91 -2.59
C LYS A 66 7.45 12.81 -4.10
N ALA A 67 6.29 12.31 -4.48
CA ALA A 67 5.88 12.22 -5.88
C ALA A 67 5.69 13.60 -6.52
N ARG A 68 5.16 14.58 -5.77
CA ARG A 68 5.04 15.97 -6.22
C ARG A 68 6.42 16.58 -6.48
N HIS A 69 7.37 16.35 -5.59
CA HIS A 69 8.74 16.82 -5.77
C HIS A 69 9.38 16.19 -7.02
N ALA A 70 9.27 14.87 -7.18
CA ALA A 70 9.74 14.18 -8.38
C ALA A 70 9.08 14.72 -9.67
N PHE A 71 7.76 14.99 -9.63
CA PHE A 71 7.05 15.57 -10.77
C PHE A 71 7.56 16.97 -11.12
N ASN A 72 7.85 17.79 -10.11
CA ASN A 72 8.37 19.16 -10.29
C ASN A 72 9.79 19.18 -10.85
N ILE A 73 10.66 18.27 -10.42
CA ILE A 73 12.01 18.13 -11.01
C ILE A 73 11.91 17.86 -12.51
N LEU A 74 10.95 17.02 -12.92
CA LEU A 74 10.74 16.64 -14.32
C LEU A 74 9.91 17.67 -15.12
N ARG A 75 9.66 18.86 -14.57
CA ARG A 75 8.88 19.93 -15.24
C ARG A 75 9.38 20.28 -16.65
N PRO A 76 10.69 20.34 -16.95
CA PRO A 76 11.18 20.59 -18.31
C PRO A 76 10.71 19.53 -19.32
N ILE A 77 10.61 18.28 -18.89
CA ILE A 77 10.16 17.15 -19.74
C ILE A 77 8.68 17.32 -20.10
N TRP A 78 7.85 17.72 -19.14
CA TRP A 78 6.41 17.92 -19.37
C TRP A 78 6.15 19.07 -20.34
N ASN A 79 6.96 20.13 -20.29
CA ASN A 79 6.84 21.30 -21.13
C ASN A 79 7.46 21.13 -22.54
N SER A 80 8.37 20.17 -22.71
CA SER A 80 9.04 19.94 -23.99
C SER A 80 8.05 19.51 -25.08
N LYS A 81 8.08 20.18 -26.23
CA LYS A 81 7.29 19.81 -27.42
C LYS A 81 7.96 18.69 -28.24
N ALA A 82 9.26 18.48 -28.06
CA ALA A 82 10.01 17.45 -28.79
C ALA A 82 9.65 16.02 -28.34
N LEU A 83 9.13 15.86 -27.13
CA LEU A 83 8.76 14.56 -26.58
C LEU A 83 7.29 14.23 -26.88
N SER A 84 7.07 13.04 -27.44
CA SER A 84 5.72 12.52 -27.65
C SER A 84 4.98 12.30 -26.32
N LEU A 85 3.66 12.39 -26.35
CA LEU A 85 2.81 12.10 -25.20
C LEU A 85 3.08 10.70 -24.62
N ARG A 86 3.26 9.70 -25.49
CA ARG A 86 3.56 8.31 -25.09
C ARG A 86 4.82 8.24 -24.23
N SER A 87 5.90 8.93 -24.65
CA SER A 87 7.15 8.96 -23.89
C SER A 87 6.98 9.68 -22.55
N LYS A 88 6.26 10.82 -22.51
CA LYS A 88 5.97 11.53 -21.26
C LYS A 88 5.18 10.66 -20.28
N ILE A 89 4.14 9.97 -20.75
CA ILE A 89 3.35 9.06 -19.91
C ILE A 89 4.20 7.89 -19.40
N ARG A 90 5.11 7.36 -20.22
CA ARG A 90 6.06 6.32 -19.76
C ARG A 90 6.94 6.84 -18.63
N ILE A 91 7.55 8.02 -18.79
CA ILE A 91 8.40 8.65 -17.77
C ILE A 91 7.60 8.93 -16.47
N PHE A 92 6.37 9.41 -16.60
CA PHE A 92 5.47 9.63 -15.47
C PHE A 92 5.20 8.33 -14.71
N ASN A 93 4.90 7.24 -15.42
CA ASN A 93 4.59 5.95 -14.81
C ASN A 93 5.81 5.33 -14.10
N THR A 94 7.01 5.46 -14.66
CA THR A 94 8.23 4.87 -14.09
C THR A 94 8.80 5.67 -12.93
N ASN A 95 8.67 6.99 -12.93
CA ASN A 95 9.30 7.84 -11.90
C ASN A 95 8.27 8.31 -10.87
N VAL A 96 7.26 9.05 -11.31
CA VAL A 96 6.31 9.73 -10.39
C VAL A 96 5.31 8.74 -9.81
N LYS A 97 4.67 7.93 -10.67
CA LYS A 97 3.66 6.95 -10.24
C LYS A 97 4.29 5.82 -9.41
N ALA A 98 5.54 5.45 -9.68
CA ALA A 98 6.28 4.48 -8.88
C ALA A 98 6.56 4.99 -7.47
N VAL A 99 7.04 6.24 -7.32
CA VAL A 99 7.25 6.87 -6.01
C VAL A 99 5.95 7.02 -5.24
N LEU A 100 4.87 7.42 -5.92
CA LEU A 100 3.55 7.60 -5.32
C LEU A 100 2.99 6.30 -4.72
N LEU A 101 3.19 5.17 -5.42
CA LEU A 101 2.57 3.89 -5.08
C LEU A 101 3.50 2.95 -4.30
N TYR A 102 4.65 3.45 -3.85
CA TYR A 102 5.53 2.71 -2.98
C TYR A 102 4.84 2.42 -1.64
N GLY A 103 4.81 1.14 -1.24
CA GLY A 103 4.17 0.71 0.01
C GLY A 103 2.64 0.65 -0.07
N SER A 104 2.05 0.84 -1.25
CA SER A 104 0.60 0.79 -1.43
C SER A 104 0.00 -0.59 -1.20
N GLU A 105 0.82 -1.65 -1.23
CA GLU A 105 0.43 -3.02 -0.96
C GLU A 105 -0.10 -3.20 0.49
N THR A 106 0.51 -2.47 1.43
CA THR A 106 0.22 -2.58 2.87
C THR A 106 -0.77 -1.52 3.35
N TRP A 107 -1.13 -0.56 2.50
CA TRP A 107 -2.09 0.46 2.87
C TRP A 107 -3.50 -0.11 3.09
N ARG A 108 -4.15 0.40 4.12
CA ARG A 108 -5.61 0.30 4.22
C ARG A 108 -6.22 1.23 3.18
N VAL A 109 -6.65 0.67 2.06
CA VAL A 109 -7.30 1.45 0.98
C VAL A 109 -8.69 1.87 1.43
N THR A 110 -8.91 3.19 1.54
CA THR A 110 -10.21 3.81 1.76
C THR A 110 -10.58 4.67 0.54
N ASN A 111 -11.86 5.01 0.40
CA ASN A 111 -12.30 5.93 -0.67
C ASN A 111 -11.63 7.30 -0.54
N THR A 112 -11.37 7.76 0.69
CA THR A 112 -10.67 9.03 0.94
C THR A 112 -9.23 9.00 0.44
N ILE A 113 -8.46 7.95 0.76
CA ILE A 113 -7.08 7.77 0.29
C ILE A 113 -7.06 7.63 -1.24
N THR A 114 -7.96 6.82 -1.79
CA THR A 114 -8.07 6.62 -3.24
C THR A 114 -8.38 7.94 -3.97
N GLY A 115 -9.29 8.75 -3.44
CA GLY A 115 -9.62 10.07 -3.98
C GLY A 115 -8.46 11.06 -3.92
N LYS A 116 -7.69 11.08 -2.82
CA LYS A 116 -6.46 11.89 -2.69
C LYS A 116 -5.43 11.51 -3.76
N LEU A 117 -5.17 10.21 -3.94
CA LEU A 117 -4.24 9.70 -4.95
C LEU A 117 -4.72 10.01 -6.38
N GLN A 118 -6.01 9.80 -6.66
CA GLN A 118 -6.59 10.03 -7.98
C GLN A 118 -6.55 11.50 -8.36
N THR A 119 -6.87 12.40 -7.42
CA THR A 119 -6.81 13.85 -7.64
C THR A 119 -5.38 14.29 -7.98
N PHE A 120 -4.38 13.78 -7.26
CA PHE A 120 -2.98 14.08 -7.56
C PHE A 120 -2.57 13.59 -8.95
N VAL A 121 -2.86 12.33 -9.28
CA VAL A 121 -2.54 11.76 -10.60
C VAL A 121 -3.24 12.53 -11.71
N ASN A 122 -4.53 12.82 -11.58
CA ASN A 122 -5.29 13.56 -12.57
C ASN A 122 -4.74 14.99 -12.78
N ARG A 123 -4.28 15.66 -11.71
CA ARG A 123 -3.60 16.96 -11.82
C ARG A 123 -2.32 16.85 -12.63
N CYS A 124 -1.48 15.84 -12.36
CA CYS A 124 -0.27 15.59 -13.14
C CYS A 124 -0.56 15.29 -14.61
N LEU A 125 -1.57 14.45 -14.90
CA LEU A 125 -1.94 14.11 -16.28
C LEU A 125 -2.43 15.32 -17.07
N ARG A 126 -3.24 16.20 -16.46
CA ARG A 126 -3.67 17.47 -17.10
C ARG A 126 -2.49 18.36 -17.44
N HIS A 127 -1.50 18.45 -16.55
CA HIS A 127 -0.28 19.21 -16.81
C HIS A 127 0.57 18.58 -17.94
N ILE A 128 0.66 17.25 -18.01
CA ILE A 128 1.38 16.55 -19.10
C ILE A 128 0.71 16.82 -20.46
N LEU A 129 -0.63 16.88 -20.50
CA LEU A 129 -1.39 17.25 -21.69
C LEU A 129 -1.39 18.76 -21.98
N ASN A 130 -0.79 19.57 -21.10
CA ASN A 130 -0.79 21.04 -21.16
C ASN A 130 -2.21 21.65 -21.24
N ILE A 131 -3.19 21.01 -20.60
CA ILE A 131 -4.55 21.54 -20.53
C ILE A 131 -4.56 22.66 -19.50
N ARG A 132 -4.86 23.88 -19.95
CA ARG A 132 -4.96 25.08 -19.13
C ARG A 132 -6.38 25.61 -19.18
N TRP A 133 -6.78 26.34 -18.15
CA TRP A 133 -8.01 27.12 -18.22
C TRP A 133 -7.95 28.08 -19.42
N PRO A 134 -9.04 28.27 -20.20
CA PRO A 134 -10.43 27.85 -19.98
C PRO A 134 -10.80 26.44 -20.49
N GLU A 135 -9.85 25.68 -21.04
CA GLU A 135 -10.14 24.33 -21.55
C GLU A 135 -10.56 23.38 -20.41
N LYS A 136 -11.71 22.72 -20.59
CA LYS A 136 -12.24 21.71 -19.65
C LYS A 136 -12.18 20.33 -20.29
N ILE A 137 -11.80 19.33 -19.49
CA ILE A 137 -11.79 17.92 -19.90
C ILE A 137 -12.41 17.06 -18.81
N SER A 138 -13.25 16.10 -19.21
CA SER A 138 -13.81 15.09 -18.31
C SER A 138 -12.69 14.16 -17.79
N ASN A 139 -12.90 13.53 -16.63
CA ASN A 139 -11.93 12.54 -16.12
C ASN A 139 -11.85 11.31 -17.05
N ALA A 140 -12.97 10.90 -17.66
CA ALA A 140 -13.01 9.78 -18.59
C ALA A 140 -12.18 10.04 -19.85
N ASP A 141 -12.32 11.22 -20.45
CA ASP A 141 -11.53 11.62 -21.63
C ASP A 141 -10.05 11.77 -21.30
N LEU A 142 -9.73 12.30 -20.12
CA LEU A 142 -8.35 12.39 -19.63
C LEU A 142 -7.67 11.01 -19.60
N TRP A 143 -8.38 10.00 -19.06
CA TRP A 143 -7.89 8.63 -18.99
C TRP A 143 -7.79 7.97 -20.37
N LYS A 144 -8.79 8.19 -21.24
CA LYS A 144 -8.80 7.70 -22.62
C LYS A 144 -7.62 8.25 -23.42
N ARG A 145 -7.39 9.56 -23.39
CA ARG A 145 -6.28 10.23 -24.12
C ARG A 145 -4.90 9.79 -23.63
N THR A 146 -4.75 9.53 -22.34
CA THR A 146 -3.46 9.12 -21.75
C THR A 146 -3.27 7.60 -21.70
N ASN A 147 -4.26 6.83 -22.15
CA ASN A 147 -4.35 5.38 -22.00
C ASN A 147 -4.02 4.93 -20.56
N GLN A 148 -4.54 5.67 -19.59
CA GLN A 148 -4.38 5.39 -18.16
C GLN A 148 -5.67 4.81 -17.59
N LYS A 149 -5.53 4.07 -16.50
CA LYS A 149 -6.66 3.54 -15.72
C LYS A 149 -6.74 4.29 -14.38
N PRO A 150 -7.90 4.23 -13.69
CA PRO A 150 -8.02 4.74 -12.33
C PRO A 150 -6.95 4.14 -11.41
N ILE A 151 -6.42 4.96 -10.50
CA ILE A 151 -5.34 4.60 -9.59
C ILE A 151 -5.72 3.43 -8.67
N SER A 152 -7.01 3.30 -8.37
CA SER A 152 -7.57 2.20 -7.58
C SER A 152 -7.22 0.83 -8.17
N GLN A 153 -7.25 0.69 -9.50
CA GLN A 153 -6.90 -0.56 -10.17
C GLN A 153 -5.41 -0.88 -10.02
N ASP A 154 -4.54 0.13 -10.09
CA ASP A 154 -3.10 -0.06 -9.93
C ASP A 154 -2.71 -0.43 -8.49
N VAL A 155 -3.36 0.19 -7.50
CA VAL A 155 -3.20 -0.15 -6.06
C VAL A 155 -3.68 -1.58 -5.81
N LYS A 156 -4.88 -1.92 -6.32
CA LYS A 156 -5.45 -3.26 -6.19
C LYS A 156 -4.55 -4.31 -6.83
N LYS A 157 -4.05 -4.06 -8.05
CA LYS A 157 -3.13 -4.95 -8.76
C LYS A 157 -1.83 -5.18 -7.99
N ARG A 158 -1.24 -4.14 -7.40
CA ARG A 158 -0.03 -4.26 -6.56
C ARG A 158 -0.30 -5.08 -5.31
N LYS A 159 -1.36 -4.73 -4.56
CA LYS A 159 -1.79 -5.43 -3.35
C LYS A 159 -2.01 -6.93 -3.59
N TRP A 160 -2.78 -7.29 -4.62
CA TRP A 160 -3.01 -8.69 -4.96
C TRP A 160 -1.78 -9.38 -5.58
N GLY A 161 -0.93 -8.65 -6.30
CA GLY A 161 0.38 -9.15 -6.73
C GLY A 161 1.26 -9.57 -5.55
N TRP A 162 1.33 -8.73 -4.53
CA TRP A 162 2.07 -8.98 -3.29
C TRP A 162 1.47 -10.14 -2.49
N ILE A 163 0.14 -10.17 -2.29
CA ILE A 163 -0.53 -11.30 -1.62
C ILE A 163 -0.17 -12.63 -2.28
N GLY A 164 -0.25 -12.72 -3.61
CA GLY A 164 0.12 -13.96 -4.30
C GLY A 164 1.60 -14.31 -4.20
N HIS A 165 2.49 -13.32 -4.12
CA HIS A 165 3.91 -13.57 -3.85
C HIS A 165 4.11 -14.14 -2.44
N THR A 166 3.46 -13.55 -1.44
CA THR A 166 3.56 -13.98 -0.04
C THR A 166 2.93 -15.37 0.18
N LEU A 167 1.80 -15.68 -0.44
CA LEU A 167 1.14 -17.00 -0.35
C LEU A 167 1.97 -18.14 -0.98
N ARG A 168 2.93 -17.83 -1.85
CA ARG A 168 3.87 -18.81 -2.43
C ARG A 168 5.13 -19.02 -1.57
N LYS A 169 5.41 -18.15 -0.60
CA LYS A 169 6.54 -18.34 0.32
C LYS A 169 6.28 -19.54 1.24
N PRO A 170 7.30 -20.19 1.80
CA PRO A 170 7.10 -21.29 2.75
C PRO A 170 6.38 -20.82 4.03
N ASN A 171 5.77 -21.76 4.76
CA ASN A 171 4.89 -21.48 5.92
C ASN A 171 5.63 -20.86 7.12
N ASP A 172 6.93 -21.12 7.23
CA ASP A 172 7.85 -20.55 8.22
C ASP A 172 8.16 -19.07 7.99
N ASN A 173 7.85 -18.54 6.80
CA ASN A 173 8.13 -17.15 6.48
C ASN A 173 7.22 -16.20 7.27
N ILE A 174 7.84 -15.27 8.00
CA ILE A 174 7.15 -14.25 8.83
C ILE A 174 6.07 -13.50 8.05
N THR A 175 6.33 -13.14 6.78
CA THR A 175 5.35 -12.40 5.97
C THR A 175 4.11 -13.23 5.65
N ARG A 176 4.25 -14.55 5.48
CA ARG A 176 3.13 -15.46 5.26
C ARG A 176 2.34 -15.68 6.55
N GLN A 177 3.02 -15.86 7.67
CA GLN A 177 2.37 -15.96 8.99
C GLN A 177 1.59 -14.69 9.33
N ALA A 178 2.16 -13.52 9.04
CA ALA A 178 1.51 -12.22 9.27
C ALA A 178 0.20 -12.03 8.48
N LEU A 179 0.05 -12.67 7.31
CA LEU A 179 -1.21 -12.63 6.54
C LEU A 179 -2.36 -13.33 7.27
N ASP A 180 -2.07 -14.46 7.89
CA ASP A 180 -3.07 -15.28 8.58
C ASP A 180 -3.27 -14.83 10.03
N TRP A 181 -2.28 -14.13 10.61
CA TRP A 181 -2.30 -13.63 11.98
C TRP A 181 -3.56 -12.79 12.28
N ASN A 182 -4.20 -13.11 13.41
CA ASN A 182 -5.30 -12.34 13.96
C ASN A 182 -4.86 -11.73 15.29
N PRO A 183 -4.76 -10.39 15.40
CA PRO A 183 -4.35 -9.76 16.65
C PRO A 183 -5.36 -10.05 17.76
N GLN A 184 -4.86 -10.41 18.95
CA GLN A 184 -5.67 -10.62 20.14
C GLN A 184 -6.16 -9.29 20.70
N GLY A 185 -7.37 -9.27 21.25
CA GLY A 185 -7.97 -8.09 21.89
C GLY A 185 -9.40 -7.79 21.44
N LYS A 186 -10.07 -6.91 22.19
CA LYS A 186 -11.43 -6.45 21.87
C LYS A 186 -11.37 -5.16 21.06
N ARG A 187 -12.24 -5.07 20.05
CA ARG A 187 -12.40 -3.85 19.24
C ARG A 187 -13.34 -2.88 19.95
N LYS A 188 -13.14 -1.59 19.73
CA LYS A 188 -14.08 -0.56 20.19
C LYS A 188 -15.49 -0.87 19.66
N VAL A 189 -16.48 -0.73 20.53
CA VAL A 189 -17.92 -0.85 20.21
C VAL A 189 -18.34 0.32 19.31
N GLY A 190 -19.31 0.11 18.41
CA GLY A 190 -19.76 1.09 17.42
C GLY A 190 -19.31 0.73 16.00
N ARG A 191 -18.86 1.71 15.20
CA ARG A 191 -18.33 1.51 13.82
C ARG A 191 -16.81 1.30 13.85
N PRO A 192 -16.30 0.05 13.83
CA PRO A 192 -14.86 -0.18 13.94
C PRO A 192 -14.18 0.19 12.62
N LYS A 193 -12.99 0.82 12.69
CA LYS A 193 -12.18 1.12 11.49
C LYS A 193 -11.96 -0.14 10.64
N GLN A 194 -12.07 -0.02 9.32
CA GLN A 194 -11.77 -1.14 8.41
C GLN A 194 -10.31 -1.58 8.57
N THR A 195 -10.03 -2.88 8.53
CA THR A 195 -8.66 -3.40 8.55
C THR A 195 -8.23 -3.80 7.16
N TRP A 196 -6.91 -3.91 6.96
CA TRP A 196 -6.34 -4.41 5.72
C TRP A 196 -6.90 -5.80 5.35
N LYS A 197 -6.95 -6.73 6.32
CA LYS A 197 -7.53 -8.08 6.16
C LYS A 197 -9.02 -8.05 5.77
N ARG A 198 -9.86 -7.26 6.45
CA ARG A 198 -11.28 -7.13 6.09
C ARG A 198 -11.51 -6.53 4.71
N SER A 199 -10.66 -5.58 4.29
CA SER A 199 -10.68 -5.05 2.92
C SER A 199 -10.41 -6.15 1.90
N ILE A 200 -9.44 -7.04 2.16
CA ILE A 200 -9.13 -8.17 1.27
C ILE A 200 -10.27 -9.18 1.22
N GLU A 201 -10.81 -9.56 2.38
CA GLU A 201 -11.92 -10.50 2.47
C GLU A 201 -13.16 -9.96 1.74
N SER A 202 -13.46 -8.66 1.89
CA SER A 202 -14.54 -7.99 1.16
C SER A 202 -14.29 -7.99 -0.35
N GLU A 203 -13.06 -7.70 -0.79
CA GLU A 203 -12.69 -7.72 -2.21
C GLU A 203 -12.75 -9.14 -2.82
N ALA A 204 -12.33 -10.15 -2.06
CA ALA A 204 -12.43 -11.56 -2.47
C ALA A 204 -13.88 -12.01 -2.59
N LYS A 205 -14.72 -11.65 -1.60
CA LYS A 205 -16.16 -11.93 -1.58
C LYS A 205 -16.87 -11.27 -2.76
N ALA A 206 -16.55 -10.02 -3.05
CA ALA A 206 -17.09 -9.30 -4.21
C ALA A 206 -16.75 -9.96 -5.56
N ALA A 207 -15.64 -10.69 -5.63
CA ALA A 207 -15.25 -11.50 -6.79
C ALA A 207 -15.70 -12.96 -6.70
N GLY A 208 -16.63 -13.30 -5.81
CA GLY A 208 -17.18 -14.66 -5.67
C GLY A 208 -16.15 -15.72 -5.27
N THR A 209 -15.04 -15.32 -4.63
CA THR A 209 -13.94 -16.22 -4.27
C THR A 209 -13.69 -16.22 -2.77
N THR A 210 -13.27 -17.37 -2.23
CA THR A 210 -12.91 -17.53 -0.81
C THR A 210 -11.40 -17.52 -0.59
N TRP A 211 -10.95 -17.19 0.63
CA TRP A 211 -9.53 -17.16 0.98
C TRP A 211 -8.81 -18.50 0.72
N PRO A 212 -9.34 -19.69 1.08
CA PRO A 212 -8.69 -20.96 0.78
C PRO A 212 -8.53 -21.21 -0.73
N ARG A 213 -9.55 -20.86 -1.54
CA ARG A 213 -9.48 -20.98 -3.00
C ARG A 213 -8.39 -20.07 -3.59
N LEU A 214 -8.23 -18.86 -3.03
CA LEU A 214 -7.14 -17.94 -3.39
C LEU A 214 -5.77 -18.51 -3.03
N LYS A 215 -5.61 -19.13 -1.84
CA LYS A 215 -4.35 -19.80 -1.45
C LYS A 215 -3.93 -20.89 -2.44
N GLY A 216 -4.88 -21.73 -2.86
CA GLY A 216 -4.63 -22.75 -3.88
C GLY A 216 -4.29 -22.15 -5.25
N ALA A 217 -5.06 -21.14 -5.69
CA ALA A 217 -4.83 -20.49 -6.97
C ALA A 217 -3.50 -19.72 -7.04
N ALA A 218 -3.01 -19.18 -5.91
CA ALA A 218 -1.76 -18.43 -5.84
C ALA A 218 -0.52 -19.26 -6.18
N GLN A 219 -0.55 -20.58 -5.98
CA GLN A 219 0.57 -21.47 -6.25
C GLN A 219 0.92 -21.49 -7.75
N ASN A 220 -0.10 -21.50 -8.62
CA ASN A 220 0.10 -21.38 -10.05
C ASN A 220 0.14 -19.90 -10.48
N ARG A 221 1.29 -19.44 -11.00
CA ARG A 221 1.49 -18.03 -11.40
C ARG A 221 0.55 -17.58 -12.51
N VAL A 222 0.27 -18.44 -13.48
CA VAL A 222 -0.63 -18.12 -14.61
C VAL A 222 -2.06 -17.99 -14.11
N ARG A 223 -2.52 -18.97 -13.32
CA ARG A 223 -3.83 -18.94 -12.68
C ARG A 223 -4.00 -17.71 -11.79
N TRP A 224 -2.97 -17.36 -11.02
CA TRP A 224 -2.97 -16.15 -10.18
C TRP A 224 -3.12 -14.87 -11.00
N ARG A 225 -2.40 -14.74 -12.13
CA ARG A 225 -2.53 -13.56 -13.01
C ARG A 225 -3.98 -13.39 -13.50
N GLY A 226 -4.64 -14.49 -13.87
CA GLY A 226 -6.06 -14.47 -14.25
C GLY A 226 -6.97 -14.01 -13.11
N VAL A 227 -6.76 -14.55 -11.90
CA VAL A 227 -7.51 -14.14 -10.70
C VAL A 227 -7.33 -12.66 -10.37
N VAL A 228 -6.10 -12.15 -10.41
CA VAL A 228 -5.81 -10.72 -10.17
C VAL A 228 -6.45 -9.84 -11.23
N ALA A 229 -6.42 -10.25 -12.51
CA ALA A 229 -7.08 -9.51 -13.58
C ALA A 229 -8.59 -9.41 -13.33
N ALA A 230 -9.25 -10.53 -12.99
CA ALA A 230 -10.67 -10.54 -12.64
C ALA A 230 -10.98 -9.64 -11.43
N LEU A 231 -10.19 -9.74 -10.35
CA LEU A 231 -10.33 -8.89 -9.17
C LEU A 231 -10.17 -7.40 -9.47
N CYS A 232 -9.28 -7.03 -10.40
CA CYS A 232 -9.07 -5.63 -10.77
C CYS A 232 -10.17 -5.09 -11.70
N SER A 233 -10.83 -5.96 -12.48
CA SER A 233 -11.93 -5.59 -13.37
C SER A 233 -13.28 -5.47 -12.66
N THR A 234 -13.55 -6.26 -11.62
CA THR A 234 -14.83 -6.25 -10.89
C THR A 234 -15.10 -4.99 -10.06
N GLY A 235 -14.12 -4.09 -9.93
CA GLY A 235 -14.24 -2.86 -9.15
C GLY A 235 -14.72 -1.61 -9.91
N SER A 236 -15.06 -1.71 -11.20
CA SER A 236 -15.54 -0.58 -12.00
C SER A 236 -17.05 -0.33 -11.89
N LEU A 237 -17.74 -0.97 -10.93
CA LEU A 237 -19.21 -0.89 -10.76
C LEU A 237 -19.62 -0.29 -9.40
N GLN A 238 -18.79 0.56 -8.80
CA GLN A 238 -19.23 1.44 -7.73
C GLN A 238 -18.75 2.85 -8.06
N GLU A 239 -19.57 3.52 -8.88
CA GLU A 239 -19.64 4.98 -8.96
C GLU A 239 -20.30 5.55 -7.69
#